data_AF-A0A958LBV0-F1
#
_entry.id   AF-A0A958LBV0-F1
#
_cell.length_a   1.000
_cell.length_b   1.000
_cell.length_c   1.000
_cell.angle_alpha   90.00
_cell.angle_beta   90.00
_cell.angle_gamma   90.00
#
_symmetry.space_group_name_H-M   'P 1'
#
loop_
_entity.id
_entity.type
_entity.pdbx_description
1 polymer ?
#
loop_
_entity_poly.entity_id
_entity_poly.type
_entity_poly.pdbx_seq_one_letter_code
_entity_poly.pdbx_strand_id
1 'polypeptide(L)'
;MSPIVGYWLGKTVAMALTAFLIPKLTITNIGGALFTVVAIALVNATIWDAQLFSFVPTAFSTDALLLLLANGVLFWVLVKLLPGIEVEGVLPALVAPVVFTLSSVLVTELGNEVDWDAVFAFALSTLGDIKSYFIERSA
;
A
#
# COMPACT_ATOMS: atom_id res chain seq x y z
N MET A 1 2.61 18.81 4.41
CA MET A 1 2.38 18.07 3.13
C MET A 1 1.02 18.38 2.51
N SER A 2 0.85 18.31 1.17
CA SER A 2 -0.51 18.13 0.66
C SER A 2 -1.00 16.77 1.19
N PRO A 3 -2.23 16.68 1.75
CA PRO A 3 -2.73 15.46 2.40
C PRO A 3 -2.60 14.18 1.54
N ILE A 4 -2.48 14.37 0.22
CA ILE A 4 -2.40 13.33 -0.80
C ILE A 4 -1.08 12.55 -0.75
N VAL A 5 0.09 13.20 -0.67
CA VAL A 5 1.38 12.47 -0.80
C VAL A 5 1.59 11.51 0.38
N GLY A 6 1.23 11.94 1.59
CA GLY A 6 1.38 11.12 2.80
C GLY A 6 0.45 9.93 2.80
N TYR A 7 -0.76 10.12 2.29
CA TYR A 7 -1.71 9.04 2.09
C TYR A 7 -1.15 7.93 1.19
N TRP A 8 -0.58 8.29 0.02
CA TRP A 8 -0.04 7.30 -0.92
C TRP A 8 1.20 6.58 -0.38
N LEU A 9 2.08 7.31 0.31
CA LEU A 9 3.25 6.71 0.97
C LEU A 9 2.82 5.76 2.09
N GLY A 10 1.90 6.18 2.96
CA GLY A 10 1.36 5.35 4.03
C GLY A 10 0.70 4.08 3.50
N LYS A 11 -0.12 4.19 2.45
CA LYS A 11 -0.71 3.02 1.79
C LYS A 11 0.35 2.09 1.18
N THR A 12 1.42 2.63 0.60
CA THR A 12 2.53 1.82 0.06
C THR A 12 3.27 1.06 1.16
N VAL A 13 3.54 1.72 2.29
CA VAL A 13 4.12 1.09 3.48
C VAL A 13 3.20 0.01 4.03
N ALA A 14 1.89 0.27 4.09
CA ALA A 14 0.90 -0.72 4.52
C ALA A 14 0.87 -1.96 3.60
N MET A 15 1.03 -1.78 2.28
CA MET A 15 1.14 -2.90 1.33
C MET A 15 2.42 -3.70 1.55
N ALA A 16 3.56 -3.01 1.76
CA ALA A 16 4.82 -3.66 2.09
C ALA A 16 4.72 -4.49 3.38
N LEU A 17 4.10 -3.92 4.42
CA LEU A 17 3.81 -4.62 5.67
C LEU A 17 2.89 -5.83 5.44
N THR A 18 1.89 -5.70 4.58
CA THR A 18 0.98 -6.81 4.23
C THR A 18 1.72 -7.97 3.59
N ALA A 19 2.59 -7.69 2.61
CA ALA A 19 3.43 -8.70 1.99
C ALA A 19 4.39 -9.35 3.00
N PHE A 20 4.89 -8.58 3.97
CA PHE A 20 5.71 -9.13 5.05
C PHE A 20 4.93 -10.06 5.99
N LEU A 21 3.66 -9.75 6.29
CA LEU A 21 2.83 -10.51 7.22
C LEU A 21 2.21 -11.77 6.60
N ILE A 22 1.97 -11.78 5.29
CA ILE A 22 1.30 -12.90 4.62
C ILE A 22 2.32 -13.85 4.01
N PRO A 23 2.35 -15.12 4.45
CA PRO A 23 3.22 -16.10 3.82
C PRO A 23 2.78 -16.28 2.36
N LYS A 24 3.77 -16.35 1.46
CA LYS A 24 3.56 -16.52 0.00
C LYS A 24 2.96 -15.30 -0.71
N LEU A 25 3.03 -14.11 -0.11
CA LEU A 25 2.84 -12.84 -0.79
C LEU A 25 4.20 -12.11 -0.81
N THR A 26 4.81 -11.96 -1.98
CA THR A 26 6.17 -11.43 -2.10
C THR A 26 6.21 -10.20 -3.00
N ILE A 27 7.01 -9.21 -2.62
CA ILE A 27 7.31 -8.04 -3.45
C ILE A 27 8.65 -8.32 -4.14
N THR A 28 8.66 -8.34 -5.47
CA THR A 28 9.83 -8.73 -6.27
C THR A 28 10.64 -7.53 -6.77
N ASN A 29 10.09 -6.32 -6.71
CA ASN A 29 10.84 -5.09 -7.05
C ASN A 29 10.41 -3.89 -6.19
N ILE A 30 11.24 -2.85 -6.20
CA ILE A 30 11.06 -1.64 -5.37
C ILE A 30 9.73 -0.90 -5.63
N GLY A 31 9.16 -1.04 -6.83
CA GLY A 31 7.91 -0.40 -7.23
C GLY A 31 6.66 -1.25 -6.98
N GLY A 32 6.80 -2.54 -6.65
CA GLY A 32 5.71 -3.50 -6.63
C GLY A 32 4.58 -3.12 -5.66
N ALA A 33 4.94 -2.70 -4.45
CA ALA A 33 3.96 -2.22 -3.46
C ALA A 33 3.22 -0.97 -3.95
N LEU A 34 3.94 -0.01 -4.53
CA LEU A 34 3.36 1.24 -5.01
C LEU A 34 2.39 0.99 -6.16
N PHE A 35 2.80 0.22 -7.18
CA PHE A 35 1.94 -0.11 -8.31
C PHE A 35 0.69 -0.89 -7.87
N THR A 36 0.83 -1.79 -6.90
CA THR A 36 -0.31 -2.50 -6.30
C THR A 36 -1.29 -1.54 -5.65
N VAL A 37 -0.81 -0.59 -4.85
CA VAL A 37 -1.66 0.42 -4.20
C VAL A 37 -2.35 1.31 -5.22
N VAL A 38 -1.64 1.76 -6.26
CA VAL A 38 -2.22 2.58 -7.33
C VAL A 38 -3.31 1.81 -8.09
N ALA A 39 -3.06 0.54 -8.42
CA ALA A 39 -4.04 -0.29 -9.10
C ALA A 39 -5.28 -0.57 -8.24
N ILE A 40 -5.09 -0.86 -6.95
CA ILE A 40 -6.18 -1.00 -5.99
C ILE A 40 -7.00 0.28 -5.91
N ALA A 41 -6.34 1.45 -5.82
CA ALA A 41 -7.03 2.73 -5.78
C ALA A 41 -7.80 3.01 -7.07
N LEU A 42 -7.26 2.64 -8.24
CA LEU A 42 -7.95 2.75 -9.53
C LEU A 42 -9.18 1.84 -9.59
N VAL A 43 -9.07 0.60 -9.12
CA VAL A 43 -10.21 -0.34 -9.03
C VAL A 43 -11.29 0.23 -8.10
N ASN A 44 -10.91 0.76 -6.95
CA ASN A 44 -11.82 1.39 -6.00
C ASN A 44 -12.42 2.71 -6.51
N ALA A 45 -11.85 3.32 -7.54
CA ALA A 45 -12.39 4.54 -8.15
C ALA A 45 -13.36 4.23 -9.30
N THR A 46 -13.32 3.02 -9.87
CA THR A 46 -13.99 2.69 -11.14
C THR A 46 -14.99 1.55 -11.05
N ILE A 47 -14.66 0.48 -10.31
CA ILE A 47 -15.44 -0.77 -10.30
C ILE A 47 -16.33 -0.86 -9.06
N TRP A 48 -15.80 -0.45 -7.91
CA TRP A 48 -16.47 -0.59 -6.63
C TRP A 48 -16.54 0.77 -5.96
N ASP A 49 -17.68 1.11 -5.34
CA ASP A 49 -17.72 2.25 -4.43
C ASP A 49 -16.63 2.08 -3.35
N ALA A 50 -16.04 3.19 -2.90
CA ALA A 50 -14.68 3.33 -2.34
C ALA A 50 -14.39 2.57 -1.01
N GLN A 51 -15.14 1.54 -0.66
CA GLN A 51 -15.12 0.82 0.61
C GLN A 51 -14.56 -0.61 0.53
N LEU A 52 -14.10 -1.08 -0.64
CA LEU A 52 -13.59 -2.45 -0.83
C LEU A 52 -12.51 -2.85 0.20
N PHE A 53 -11.68 -1.91 0.66
CA PHE A 53 -10.61 -2.15 1.64
C PHE A 53 -10.77 -1.29 2.92
N SER A 54 -11.99 -0.95 3.32
CA SER A 54 -12.23 -0.12 4.51
C SER A 54 -13.46 -0.54 5.33
N PHE A 55 -14.12 -1.63 4.95
CA PHE A 55 -15.23 -2.18 5.72
C PHE A 55 -14.73 -3.31 6.64
N VAL A 56 -14.89 -3.13 7.95
CA VAL A 56 -14.69 -4.20 8.95
C VAL A 56 -16.09 -4.73 9.31
N PRO A 57 -16.46 -5.96 8.91
CA PRO A 57 -17.76 -6.51 9.22
C PRO A 57 -17.92 -6.71 10.73
N THR A 58 -18.97 -6.14 11.33
CA THR A 58 -19.28 -6.26 12.76
C THR A 58 -20.06 -7.54 13.10
N ALA A 59 -20.42 -8.33 12.09
CA ALA A 59 -21.09 -9.62 12.23
C ALA A 59 -20.65 -10.60 11.13
N PHE A 60 -20.66 -11.90 11.43
CA PHE A 60 -20.52 -12.96 10.43
C PHE A 60 -21.82 -13.03 9.60
N SER A 61 -21.95 -12.14 8.61
CA SER A 61 -23.04 -12.15 7.64
C SER A 61 -22.60 -12.76 6.31
N THR A 62 -23.55 -13.22 5.50
CA THR A 62 -23.29 -13.66 4.12
C THR A 62 -22.65 -12.54 3.30
N ASP A 63 -23.03 -11.28 3.55
CA ASP A 63 -22.46 -10.11 2.88
C ASP A 63 -20.97 -9.93 3.21
N ALA A 64 -20.57 -10.16 4.47
CA ALA A 64 -19.17 -10.12 4.88
C ALA A 64 -18.32 -11.16 4.15
N LEU A 65 -18.85 -12.37 4.00
CA LEU A 65 -18.17 -13.45 3.27
C LEU A 65 -18.09 -13.16 1.77
N LEU A 66 -19.16 -12.65 1.17
CA LEU A 66 -19.18 -12.28 -0.25
C LEU A 66 -18.20 -11.15 -0.53
N LEU A 67 -18.11 -10.14 0.35
CA LEU A 67 -17.12 -9.08 0.25
C LEU A 67 -15.70 -9.63 0.37
N LEU A 68 -15.42 -10.48 1.37
CA LEU A 68 -14.11 -11.11 1.51
C LEU A 68 -13.69 -11.86 0.24
N LEU A 69 -14.60 -12.66 -0.32
CA LEU A 69 -14.34 -13.42 -1.55
C LEU A 69 -14.15 -12.49 -2.76
N ALA A 70 -15.01 -11.49 -2.94
CA ALA A 70 -14.90 -10.54 -4.05
C ALA A 70 -13.59 -9.75 -3.98
N ASN A 71 -13.24 -9.21 -2.80
CA ASN A 71 -12.03 -8.43 -2.59
C ASN A 71 -10.79 -9.29 -2.80
N GLY A 72 -10.83 -10.51 -2.30
CA GLY A 72 -9.74 -11.47 -2.46
C GLY A 72 -9.53 -11.90 -3.90
N VAL A 73 -10.61 -12.14 -4.66
CA VAL A 73 -10.54 -12.43 -6.10
C VAL A 73 -10.01 -11.22 -6.87
N LEU A 74 -10.49 -10.01 -6.58
CA LEU A 74 -9.99 -8.79 -7.21
C LEU A 74 -8.50 -8.58 -6.94
N PHE A 75 -8.08 -8.73 -5.68
CA PHE A 75 -6.67 -8.65 -5.30
C PHE A 75 -5.83 -9.73 -6.00
N TRP A 76 -6.31 -10.97 -6.04
CA TRP A 76 -5.64 -12.07 -6.73
C TRP A 76 -5.42 -11.76 -8.21
N VAL A 77 -6.46 -11.26 -8.90
CA VAL A 77 -6.36 -10.85 -10.30
C VAL A 77 -5.36 -9.70 -10.47
N LEU A 78 -5.44 -8.67 -9.63
CA LEU A 78 -4.51 -7.54 -9.68
C LEU A 78 -3.05 -7.97 -9.53
N VAL A 79 -2.74 -8.79 -8.53
CA VAL A 79 -1.38 -9.28 -8.30
C VAL A 79 -0.86 -10.13 -9.46
N LYS A 80 -1.74 -10.83 -10.19
CA LYS A 80 -1.34 -11.57 -11.40
C LYS A 80 -1.09 -10.68 -12.62
N LEU A 81 -1.66 -9.48 -12.65
CA LEU A 81 -1.52 -8.52 -13.75
C LEU A 81 -0.37 -7.53 -13.54
N LEU A 82 -0.04 -7.23 -12.28
CA LEU A 82 0.94 -6.22 -11.93
C LEU A 82 2.34 -6.81 -11.82
N PRO A 83 3.36 -6.14 -12.37
CA PRO A 83 4.74 -6.51 -12.11
C PRO A 83 5.13 -6.13 -10.69
N GLY A 84 6.03 -6.89 -10.08
CA GLY A 84 6.64 -6.53 -8.79
C GLY A 84 5.95 -7.08 -7.55
N ILE A 85 4.87 -7.84 -7.71
CA ILE A 85 4.19 -8.52 -6.61
C ILE A 85 3.75 -9.90 -7.08
N GLU A 86 3.92 -10.91 -6.24
CA GLU A 86 3.52 -12.28 -6.53
C GLU A 86 2.78 -12.88 -5.34
N VAL A 87 1.75 -13.66 -5.64
CA VAL A 87 1.00 -14.42 -4.64
C VAL A 87 0.87 -15.88 -5.07
N GLU A 88 1.26 -16.79 -4.18
CA GLU A 88 1.12 -18.23 -4.39
C GLU A 88 -0.06 -18.80 -3.60
N GLY A 89 -1.09 -19.20 -4.34
CA GLY A 89 -2.30 -19.79 -3.79
C GLY A 89 -3.44 -18.79 -3.61
N VAL A 90 -4.66 -19.32 -3.54
CA VAL A 90 -5.89 -18.52 -3.45
C VAL A 90 -6.11 -18.01 -2.03
N LEU A 91 -5.78 -18.82 -1.01
CA LEU A 91 -5.98 -18.43 0.39
C LEU A 91 -5.19 -17.18 0.80
N PRO A 92 -3.88 -17.04 0.50
CA PRO A 92 -3.14 -15.81 0.79
C PRO A 92 -3.75 -14.58 0.09
N ALA A 93 -4.23 -14.74 -1.14
CA ALA A 93 -4.87 -13.66 -1.87
C ALA A 93 -6.24 -13.26 -1.29
N LEU A 94 -6.99 -14.21 -0.72
CA LEU A 94 -8.24 -13.93 -0.01
C LEU A 94 -8.02 -13.17 1.31
N VAL A 95 -6.94 -13.49 2.02
CA VAL A 95 -6.61 -12.86 3.32
C VAL A 95 -5.92 -11.50 3.13
N ALA A 96 -5.23 -11.29 2.02
CA ALA A 96 -4.48 -10.06 1.74
C ALA A 96 -5.27 -8.75 1.87
N PRO A 97 -6.50 -8.62 1.34
CA PRO A 97 -7.32 -7.43 1.55
C PRO A 97 -7.58 -7.08 3.01
N VAL A 98 -7.79 -8.09 3.85
CA VAL A 98 -8.06 -7.89 5.28
C VAL A 98 -6.80 -7.38 5.97
N VAL A 99 -5.67 -8.05 5.77
CA VAL A 99 -4.39 -7.66 6.37
C VAL A 99 -3.93 -6.30 5.85
N PHE A 100 -4.19 -5.98 4.58
CA PHE A 100 -3.91 -4.65 4.01
C PHE A 100 -4.74 -3.55 4.64
N THR A 101 -6.02 -3.84 4.91
CA THR A 101 -6.90 -2.91 5.62
C THR A 101 -6.37 -2.66 7.03
N LEU A 102 -6.04 -3.72 7.78
CA LEU A 102 -5.48 -3.61 9.14
C LEU A 102 -4.13 -2.88 9.14
N SER A 103 -3.24 -3.22 8.21
CA SER A 103 -1.94 -2.56 8.04
C SER A 103 -2.10 -1.08 7.70
N SER A 104 -3.10 -0.73 6.89
CA SER A 104 -3.40 0.67 6.56
C SER A 104 -3.82 1.46 7.79
N VAL A 105 -4.67 0.88 8.65
CA VAL A 105 -5.10 1.52 9.91
C VAL A 105 -3.88 1.75 10.81
N LEU A 106 -3.08 0.71 11.04
CA LEU A 106 -1.88 0.79 11.88
C LEU A 106 -0.88 1.83 11.37
N VAL A 107 -0.58 1.84 10.07
CA VAL A 107 0.35 2.82 9.48
C VAL A 107 -0.20 4.24 9.55
N THR A 108 -1.52 4.40 9.42
CA THR A 108 -2.15 5.72 9.54
C THR A 108 -2.05 6.25 10.97
N GLU A 109 -2.32 5.41 11.97
CA GLU A 109 -2.19 5.79 13.38
C GLU A 109 -0.75 6.14 13.73
N LEU A 110 0.21 5.28 13.40
CA LEU A 110 1.64 5.54 13.63
C LEU A 110 2.14 6.76 12.86
N GLY A 111 1.66 6.95 11.63
CA GLY A 111 2.04 8.08 10.77
C GLY A 111 1.55 9.42 11.28
N ASN A 112 0.47 9.46 12.07
CA ASN A 112 -0.04 10.71 12.66
C ASN A 112 0.87 11.24 13.79
N GLU A 113 1.71 10.38 14.38
CA GLU A 113 2.66 10.75 15.42
C GLU A 113 4.00 11.27 14.86
N VAL A 114 4.23 11.10 13.55
CA VAL A 114 5.48 11.47 12.88
C VAL A 114 5.41 12.92 12.38
N ASP A 115 6.42 13.73 12.73
CA ASP A 115 6.61 15.08 12.19
C ASP A 115 7.16 14.99 10.75
N TRP A 116 6.24 14.90 9.80
CA TRP A 116 6.55 14.80 8.37
C TRP A 116 7.22 16.05 7.79
N ASP A 117 7.02 17.22 8.40
CA ASP A 117 7.64 18.45 7.92
C ASP A 117 9.13 18.46 8.24
N ALA A 118 9.52 17.96 9.43
CA ALA A 118 10.92 17.74 9.79
C ALA A 118 11.60 16.68 8.91
N VAL A 119 10.94 15.54 8.67
CA VAL A 119 11.47 14.46 7.80
C VAL A 119 11.69 14.98 6.37
N PHE A 120 10.76 15.77 5.85
CA PHE A 120 10.87 16.31 4.50
C PHE A 120 11.95 17.38 4.37
N ALA A 121 12.07 18.27 5.37
CA ALA A 121 13.14 19.26 5.41
C ALA A 121 14.53 18.59 5.40
N PHE A 122 14.70 17.52 6.18
CA PHE A 122 15.92 16.71 6.20
C PHE A 122 16.19 16.02 4.85
N ALA A 123 15.16 15.47 4.20
CA ALA A 123 15.30 14.84 2.90
C ALA A 123 15.72 15.84 1.81
N LEU A 124 15.09 17.03 1.79
CA LEU A 124 15.43 18.10 0.86
C LEU A 124 16.83 18.66 1.09
N SER A 125 17.24 18.84 2.35
CA SER A 125 18.59 19.31 2.67
C SER A 125 19.63 18.30 2.19
N THR A 126 19.42 17.01 2.47
CA THR A 126 20.31 15.93 2.02
C THR A 126 20.42 15.88 0.50
N LEU A 127 19.32 16.05 -0.23
CA LEU A 127 19.35 16.12 -1.70
C LEU A 127 20.08 17.37 -2.19
N GLY A 128 19.91 18.51 -1.52
CA GLY A 128 20.65 19.74 -1.77
C GLY A 128 22.16 19.53 -1.61
N ASP A 129 22.56 18.86 -0.53
CA ASP A 129 23.97 18.55 -0.21
C ASP A 129 24.60 17.56 -1.20
N ILE A 130 23.84 16.56 -1.62
CA ILE A 130 24.28 15.63 -2.68
C ILE A 130 24.46 16.39 -4.00
N LYS A 131 23.48 17.25 -4.35
CA LYS A 131 23.54 18.03 -5.59
C LYS A 131 24.74 18.98 -5.59
N SER A 132 25.01 19.67 -4.49
CA SER A 132 26.17 20.57 -4.39
C SER A 132 27.49 19.79 -4.49
N TYR A 133 27.60 18.63 -3.84
CA TYR A 133 28.76 17.75 -3.96
C TYR A 133 29.08 17.35 -5.41
N PHE A 134 28.07 17.03 -6.22
CA PHE A 134 28.27 16.69 -7.63
C PHE A 134 28.60 17.91 -8.50
N ILE A 135 28.01 19.07 -8.24
CA ILE A 135 28.29 20.31 -8.97
C ILE A 135 29.75 20.75 -8.72
N GLU A 136 30.19 20.73 -7.47
CA GLU A 136 31.52 21.18 -7.05
C GLU A 136 32.64 20.26 -7.57
N ARG A 137 32.34 18.98 -7.82
CA ARG A 137 33.26 18.03 -8.47
C ARG A 137 33.28 18.12 -10.01
N SER A 138 32.29 18.79 -10.61
CA SER A 138 32.16 18.95 -12.07
C SER A 138 32.69 20.28 -12.61
N ALA A 139 33.10 21.19 -11.71
CA ALA A 139 33.79 22.45 -11.99
C ALA A 139 35.31 22.28 -11.86
#